data_AF-A0A968TAG4-F1
#
_entry.id   AF-A0A968TAG4-F1
#
_cell.length_a   1.000
_cell.length_b   1.000
_cell.length_c   1.000
_cell.angle_alpha   90.00
_cell.angle_beta   90.00
_cell.angle_gamma   90.00
#
_symmetry.space_group_name_H-M   'P 1'
#
loop_
_entity.id
_entity.type
_entity.pdbx_description
1 polymer ?
#
loop_
_entity_poly.entity_id
_entity_poly.type
_entity_poly.pdbx_seq_one_letter_code
_entity_poly.pdbx_strand_id
1 'polypeptide(L)'
;MAENLLLAMNDIEALTLRAFLAALSQAAELPSEVVAQLRAIARDLEPRIPELDRLADQHLQPAYRLAYDALANSAAERGMGLDYITTSPDPDERSTATDNEIPSANAAPKMIEVLAKLRDWDKAQLEEAAPQVFNAIEPRPELFSLLGY
;
A
#
# COMPACT_ATOMS: atom_id res chain seq x y z
N MET A 1 16.54 -6.69 -35.80
CA MET A 1 16.81 -6.05 -34.50
C MET A 1 15.50 -6.06 -33.77
N ALA A 2 15.31 -7.02 -32.86
CA ALA A 2 14.03 -7.20 -32.17
C ALA A 2 13.90 -6.14 -31.08
N GLU A 3 12.75 -5.49 -31.06
CA GLU A 3 12.32 -4.48 -30.11
C GLU A 3 12.50 -4.98 -28.67
N ASN A 4 13.45 -4.39 -27.93
CA ASN A 4 13.38 -4.34 -26.47
C ASN A 4 12.33 -3.28 -26.11
N LEU A 5 11.06 -3.59 -26.40
CA LEU A 5 9.94 -3.02 -25.66
C LEU A 5 10.03 -3.67 -24.29
N LEU A 6 10.91 -3.12 -23.44
CA LEU A 6 10.87 -3.35 -22.01
C LEU A 6 9.40 -3.21 -21.61
N LEU A 7 8.81 -4.31 -21.12
CA LEU A 7 7.64 -4.20 -20.27
C LEU A 7 8.05 -3.18 -19.22
N ALA A 8 7.39 -2.03 -19.29
CA ALA A 8 7.56 -0.97 -18.34
C ALA A 8 6.18 -0.81 -17.72
N MET A 9 6.12 -0.88 -16.41
CA MET A 9 4.91 -0.82 -15.62
C MET A 9 4.01 0.31 -16.12
N ASN A 10 2.77 -0.01 -16.48
CA ASN A 10 1.82 0.99 -16.95
C ASN A 10 1.29 1.82 -15.76
N ASP A 11 0.57 2.90 -16.06
CA ASP A 11 0.13 3.83 -15.00
C ASP A 11 -0.89 3.20 -14.03
N ILE A 12 -1.71 2.26 -14.52
CA ILE A 12 -2.67 1.52 -13.70
C ILE A 12 -1.93 0.56 -12.77
N GLU A 13 -0.95 -0.17 -13.29
CA GLU A 13 -0.12 -1.07 -12.52
C GLU A 13 0.66 -0.33 -11.43
N ALA A 14 1.22 0.83 -11.75
CA ALA A 14 1.89 1.70 -10.79
C ALA A 14 0.91 2.24 -9.73
N LEU A 15 -0.35 2.47 -10.09
CA LEU A 15 -1.40 2.90 -9.17
C LEU A 15 -1.81 1.76 -8.23
N THR A 16 -2.05 0.55 -8.77
CA THR A 16 -2.29 -0.68 -7.99
C THR A 16 -1.19 -0.92 -6.99
N LEU A 17 0.08 -0.79 -7.41
CA LEU A 17 1.23 -1.02 -6.54
C LEU A 17 1.31 0.02 -5.40
N ARG A 18 1.09 1.31 -5.69
CA ARG A 18 1.02 2.35 -4.65
C ARG A 18 -0.13 2.12 -3.68
N ALA A 19 -1.32 1.79 -4.19
CA ALA A 19 -2.48 1.50 -3.37
C ALA A 19 -2.23 0.28 -2.46
N PHE A 20 -1.60 -0.76 -3.00
CA PHE A 20 -1.21 -1.95 -2.25
C PHE A 20 -0.25 -1.60 -1.11
N LEU A 21 0.84 -0.88 -1.39
CA LEU A 21 1.82 -0.48 -0.39
C LEU A 21 1.19 0.41 0.69
N ALA A 22 0.32 1.33 0.31
CA ALA A 22 -0.40 2.16 1.26
C ALA A 22 -1.32 1.32 2.16
N ALA A 23 -2.04 0.34 1.60
CA ALA A 23 -2.86 -0.59 2.37
C ALA A 23 -2.03 -1.47 3.31
N LEU A 24 -0.89 -1.97 2.83
CA LEU A 24 0.07 -2.74 3.62
C LEU A 24 0.57 -1.97 4.84
N SER A 25 0.76 -0.66 4.70
CA SER A 25 1.17 0.24 5.79
C SER A 25 0.19 0.26 6.97
N GLN A 26 -1.09 -0.01 6.69
CA GLN A 26 -2.19 0.00 7.67
C GLN A 26 -2.58 -1.41 8.13
N ALA A 27 -1.98 -2.47 7.56
CA ALA A 27 -2.23 -3.83 7.98
C ALA A 27 -1.64 -4.06 9.38
N ALA A 28 -2.46 -4.52 10.32
CA ALA A 28 -2.00 -4.83 11.68
C ALA A 28 -1.00 -6.00 11.65
N GLU A 29 -1.41 -7.13 11.08
CA GLU A 29 -0.58 -8.32 10.85
C GLU A 29 -1.00 -8.99 9.54
N LEU A 30 -0.04 -9.50 8.78
CA LEU A 30 -0.31 -10.28 7.57
C LEU A 30 -0.24 -11.77 7.88
N PRO A 31 -1.19 -12.59 7.39
CA PRO A 31 -1.06 -14.03 7.43
C PRO A 31 0.25 -14.48 6.76
N SER A 32 0.92 -15.50 7.30
CA SER A 32 2.16 -16.02 6.74
C SER A 32 2.01 -16.50 5.29
N GLU A 33 0.83 -16.98 4.93
CA GLU A 33 0.45 -17.33 3.55
C GLU A 33 0.49 -16.12 2.61
N VAL A 34 -0.01 -14.97 3.06
CA VAL A 34 0.04 -13.71 2.31
C VAL A 34 1.49 -13.26 2.12
N VAL A 35 2.32 -13.33 3.17
CA VAL A 35 3.74 -13.00 3.06
C VAL A 35 4.45 -13.93 2.06
N ALA A 36 4.12 -15.22 2.04
CA ALA A 36 4.67 -16.15 1.05
C ALA A 36 4.24 -15.82 -0.38
N GLN A 37 2.98 -15.41 -0.58
CA GLN A 37 2.48 -14.94 -1.87
C GLN A 37 3.18 -13.64 -2.32
N LEU A 38 3.40 -12.68 -1.40
CA LEU A 38 4.15 -11.46 -1.69
C LEU A 38 5.58 -11.77 -2.16
N ARG A 39 6.28 -12.68 -1.49
CA ARG A 39 7.62 -13.13 -1.91
C ARG A 39 7.61 -13.79 -3.29
N ALA A 40 6.55 -14.52 -3.61
CA ALA A 40 6.40 -15.10 -4.94
C ALA A 40 6.21 -13.99 -5.99
N ILE A 41 5.38 -12.99 -5.71
CA ILE A 41 5.13 -11.85 -6.58
C ILE A 41 6.42 -11.03 -6.78
N ALA A 42 7.22 -10.85 -5.73
CA ALA A 42 8.48 -10.11 -5.77
C ALA A 42 9.51 -10.65 -6.78
N ARG A 43 9.44 -11.93 -7.15
CA ARG A 43 10.35 -12.53 -8.13
C ARG A 43 10.07 -12.06 -9.56
N ASP A 44 8.80 -11.81 -9.86
CA ASP A 44 8.30 -11.43 -11.18
C ASP A 44 7.20 -10.38 -11.00
N LEU A 45 7.58 -9.17 -10.56
CA LEU A 45 6.64 -8.15 -10.08
C LEU A 45 5.61 -7.74 -11.15
N GLU A 46 6.08 -7.22 -12.29
CA GLU A 46 5.23 -6.68 -13.36
C GLU A 46 4.10 -7.62 -13.81
N PRO A 47 4.36 -8.86 -14.28
CA PRO A 47 3.30 -9.73 -14.76
C PRO A 47 2.34 -10.17 -13.65
N ARG A 48 2.70 -9.95 -12.38
CA ARG A 48 1.95 -10.39 -11.20
C ARG A 48 1.30 -9.24 -10.43
N ILE A 49 1.36 -8.00 -10.92
CA ILE A 49 0.61 -6.88 -10.35
C ILE A 49 -0.91 -7.17 -10.30
N PRO A 50 -1.54 -7.84 -11.29
CA PRO A 50 -2.95 -8.25 -11.17
C PRO A 50 -3.21 -9.29 -10.07
N GLU A 51 -2.18 -9.97 -9.56
CA GLU A 51 -2.31 -10.84 -8.38
C GLU A 51 -2.26 -10.03 -7.09
N LEU A 52 -1.50 -8.93 -7.04
CA LEU A 52 -1.51 -7.99 -5.90
C LEU A 52 -2.89 -7.38 -5.70
N ASP A 53 -3.55 -6.98 -6.78
CA ASP A 53 -4.90 -6.41 -6.73
C ASP A 53 -5.90 -7.38 -6.06
N ARG A 54 -5.86 -8.66 -6.47
CA ARG A 54 -6.68 -9.73 -5.86
C ARG A 54 -6.32 -9.99 -4.41
N LEU A 55 -5.03 -10.00 -4.09
CA LEU A 55 -4.55 -10.24 -2.74
C LEU A 55 -5.01 -9.11 -1.80
N ALA A 56 -4.93 -7.87 -2.27
CA ALA A 56 -5.41 -6.72 -1.51
C ALA A 56 -6.92 -6.73 -1.33
N ASP A 57 -7.69 -7.16 -2.34
CA ASP A 57 -9.14 -7.32 -2.21
C ASP A 57 -9.53 -8.33 -1.12
N GLN A 58 -8.73 -9.38 -0.94
CA GLN A 58 -9.01 -10.45 0.02
C GLN A 58 -8.55 -10.13 1.44
N HIS A 59 -7.43 -9.42 1.59
CA HIS A 59 -6.74 -9.32 2.87
C HIS A 59 -6.52 -7.88 3.36
N LEU A 60 -6.68 -6.89 2.48
CA LEU A 60 -6.36 -5.49 2.75
C LEU A 60 -7.54 -4.53 2.47
N GLN A 61 -8.73 -5.05 2.13
CA GLN A 61 -9.96 -4.29 2.23
C GLN A 61 -10.22 -3.94 3.70
N PRO A 62 -10.71 -2.74 4.05
CA PRO A 62 -11.09 -1.60 3.19
C PRO A 62 -9.95 -0.64 2.81
N ALA A 63 -8.77 -0.76 3.44
CA ALA A 63 -7.66 0.18 3.28
C ALA A 63 -7.16 0.29 1.83
N TYR A 64 -7.12 -0.84 1.10
CA TYR A 64 -6.74 -0.87 -0.31
C TYR A 64 -7.66 -0.06 -1.20
N ARG A 65 -8.98 -0.23 -1.05
CA ARG A 65 -9.95 0.50 -1.85
C ARG A 65 -9.88 2.00 -1.59
N LEU A 66 -9.75 2.41 -0.33
CA LEU A 66 -9.57 3.82 0.00
C LEU A 66 -8.29 4.39 -0.63
N ALA A 67 -7.17 3.67 -0.57
CA ALA A 67 -5.92 4.10 -1.17
C ALA A 67 -6.02 4.19 -2.71
N TYR A 68 -6.64 3.19 -3.34
CA TYR A 68 -6.86 3.13 -4.78
C TYR A 68 -7.76 4.30 -5.23
N ASP A 69 -8.91 4.49 -4.56
CA ASP A 69 -9.84 5.58 -4.84
C ASP A 69 -9.16 6.94 -4.60
N ALA A 70 -8.38 7.09 -3.53
CA ALA A 70 -7.66 8.33 -3.25
C ALA A 70 -6.62 8.64 -4.34
N LEU A 71 -5.87 7.64 -4.82
CA LEU A 71 -4.87 7.83 -5.88
C LEU A 71 -5.53 8.08 -7.25
N ALA A 72 -6.62 7.37 -7.54
CA ALA A 72 -7.39 7.53 -8.77
C ALA A 72 -8.12 8.89 -8.81
N ASN A 73 -8.69 9.33 -7.68
CA ASN A 73 -9.39 10.60 -7.53
C ASN A 73 -8.46 11.79 -7.26
N SER A 74 -7.18 11.58 -6.89
CA SER A 74 -6.19 12.65 -6.67
C SER A 74 -5.73 13.36 -7.94
N ALA A 75 -6.11 12.89 -9.14
CA ALA A 75 -6.09 13.75 -10.33
C ALA A 75 -7.11 14.90 -10.23
N ALA A 76 -8.14 14.77 -9.37
CA ALA A 76 -9.24 15.71 -9.21
C ALA A 76 -9.32 16.41 -7.83
N GLU A 77 -8.83 15.83 -6.72
CA GLU A 77 -9.17 16.32 -5.37
C GLU A 77 -7.95 16.64 -4.48
N ARG A 78 -7.47 17.88 -4.55
CA ARG A 78 -6.63 18.46 -3.50
C ARG A 78 -7.51 18.80 -2.29
N GLY A 79 -7.46 18.02 -1.21
CA GLY A 79 -7.82 18.54 0.12
C GLY A 79 -8.68 17.70 1.05
N MET A 80 -9.03 16.44 0.75
CA MET A 80 -9.74 15.61 1.73
C MET A 80 -8.75 14.80 2.57
N GLY A 81 -8.58 15.23 3.82
CA GLY A 81 -7.87 14.49 4.86
C GLY A 81 -8.53 13.14 5.07
N LEU A 82 -7.86 12.06 4.65
CA LEU A 82 -8.32 10.70 4.89
C LEU A 82 -7.86 10.33 6.29
N ASP A 83 -8.81 10.35 7.23
CA ASP A 83 -8.60 9.81 8.56
C ASP A 83 -8.38 8.30 8.49
N TYR A 84 -7.47 7.86 9.35
CA TYR A 84 -7.02 6.49 9.55
C TYR A 84 -8.17 5.47 9.51
N ILE A 85 -8.14 4.52 8.56
CA ILE A 85 -9.07 3.39 8.54
C ILE A 85 -8.35 2.17 9.12
N THR A 86 -8.77 1.77 10.32
CA THR A 86 -8.42 0.46 10.87
C THR A 86 -9.11 -0.62 10.06
N THR A 87 -8.41 -1.71 9.78
CA THR A 87 -8.95 -2.93 9.16
C THR A 87 -9.62 -3.84 10.21
N SER A 88 -10.28 -3.28 11.23
CA SER A 88 -11.00 -4.07 12.24
C SER A 88 -12.42 -4.39 11.76
N PRO A 89 -12.79 -5.66 11.59
CA PRO A 89 -14.18 -6.04 11.34
C PRO A 89 -14.92 -6.14 12.67
N ASP A 90 -15.33 -5.00 13.24
CA ASP A 90 -16.31 -5.01 14.32
C ASP A 90 -17.44 -4.01 14.00
N PRO A 91 -18.66 -4.48 13.68
CA PRO A 91 -19.77 -3.63 13.27
C PRO A 91 -20.49 -2.91 14.43
N ASP A 92 -19.96 -2.91 15.66
CA ASP A 92 -20.67 -2.38 16.85
C ASP A 92 -20.00 -1.21 17.58
N GLU A 93 -19.02 -0.52 16.99
CA GLU A 93 -18.49 0.71 17.60
C GLU A 93 -19.15 1.96 17.02
N ARG A 94 -20.20 2.40 17.74
CA ARG A 94 -20.78 3.73 17.60
C ARG A 94 -19.67 4.78 17.69
N SER A 95 -19.53 5.50 16.58
CA SER A 95 -18.76 6.73 16.46
C SER A 95 -19.00 7.68 17.65
N THR A 96 -18.02 7.75 18.54
CA THR A 96 -17.80 8.91 19.41
C THR A 96 -16.45 9.50 19.05
N ALA A 97 -16.48 10.46 18.12
CA ALA A 97 -15.36 11.33 17.87
C ALA A 97 -14.92 12.00 19.19
N THR A 98 -13.66 11.85 19.54
CA THR A 98 -12.70 12.88 19.96
C THR A 98 -11.59 12.17 20.71
N ASP A 99 -10.41 12.03 20.13
CA ASP A 99 -9.19 12.16 20.94
C ASP A 99 -7.95 12.43 20.07
N ASN A 100 -7.32 13.57 20.34
CA ASN A 100 -5.99 13.91 19.86
C ASN A 100 -4.98 13.10 20.68
N GLU A 101 -4.86 11.81 20.43
CA GLU A 101 -3.86 11.00 21.10
C GLU A 101 -2.49 11.14 20.42
N ILE A 102 -1.54 11.57 21.24
CA ILE A 102 -0.11 11.65 21.01
C ILE A 102 0.36 10.37 20.30
N PRO A 103 1.08 10.45 19.15
CA PRO A 103 1.49 9.24 18.46
C PRO A 103 2.47 8.47 19.34
N SER A 104 2.00 7.34 19.86
CA SER A 104 2.84 6.28 20.39
C SER A 104 3.91 5.95 19.36
N ALA A 105 5.16 5.73 19.78
CA ALA A 105 6.29 5.38 18.92
C ALA A 105 6.11 4.06 18.14
N ASN A 106 4.97 3.37 18.31
CA ASN A 106 4.56 2.16 17.60
C ASN A 106 3.33 2.37 16.69
N ALA A 107 2.81 3.59 16.57
CA ALA A 107 1.63 3.88 15.76
C ALA A 107 1.99 3.84 14.26
N ALA A 108 1.16 3.17 13.45
CA ALA A 108 1.28 3.27 12.01
C ALA A 108 1.11 4.74 11.59
N PRO A 109 1.96 5.27 10.67
CA PRO A 109 1.73 6.59 10.09
C PRO A 109 0.35 6.64 9.43
N LYS A 110 -0.25 7.83 9.40
CA LYS A 110 -1.58 7.99 8.81
C LYS A 110 -1.52 7.65 7.32
N MET A 111 -2.54 6.96 6.81
CA MET A 111 -2.66 6.58 5.40
C MET A 111 -2.36 7.75 4.44
N ILE A 112 -2.84 8.96 4.75
CA ILE A 112 -2.61 10.14 3.93
C ILE A 112 -1.12 10.53 3.81
N GLU A 113 -0.33 10.33 4.87
CA GLU A 113 1.10 10.66 4.87
C GLU A 113 1.90 9.64 4.07
N VAL A 114 1.54 8.36 4.21
CA VAL A 114 2.09 7.26 3.41
C VAL A 114 1.78 7.46 1.92
N LEU A 115 0.52 7.75 1.59
CA LEU A 115 0.09 8.03 0.21
C LEU A 115 0.81 9.23 -0.38
N ALA A 116 1.03 10.30 0.40
CA ALA A 116 1.77 11.47 -0.07
C ALA A 116 3.19 11.10 -0.49
N LYS A 117 3.91 10.32 0.32
CA LYS A 117 5.26 9.85 0.00
C LYS A 117 5.28 8.88 -1.19
N LEU A 118 4.37 7.91 -1.24
CA LEU A 118 4.28 6.93 -2.34
C LEU A 118 3.89 7.57 -3.67
N ARG A 119 3.16 8.68 -3.66
CA ARG A 119 2.82 9.44 -4.87
C ARG A 119 4.05 10.11 -5.49
N ASP A 120 5.00 10.53 -4.66
CA ASP A 120 6.24 11.17 -5.12
C ASP A 120 7.23 10.14 -5.69
N TRP A 121 7.00 8.83 -5.47
CA TRP A 121 7.79 7.77 -6.10
C TRP A 121 7.42 7.61 -7.57
N ASP A 122 8.42 7.63 -8.45
CA ASP A 122 8.26 7.23 -9.84
C ASP A 122 8.18 5.69 -9.99
N LYS A 123 8.00 5.23 -11.23
CA LYS A 123 7.85 3.80 -11.54
C LYS A 123 9.10 2.99 -11.22
N ALA A 124 10.29 3.55 -11.45
CA ALA A 124 11.54 2.87 -11.17
C ALA A 124 11.75 2.72 -9.65
N GLN A 125 11.42 3.76 -8.89
CA GLN A 125 11.46 3.70 -7.43
C GLN A 125 10.48 2.65 -6.88
N LEU A 126 9.28 2.53 -7.46
CA LEU A 126 8.31 1.49 -7.09
C LEU A 126 8.80 0.08 -7.43
N GLU A 127 9.35 -0.12 -8.62
CA GLU A 127 9.91 -1.40 -9.07
C GLU A 127 11.11 -1.84 -8.22
N GLU A 128 11.90 -0.88 -7.70
CA GLU A 128 13.01 -1.16 -6.81
C GLU A 128 12.55 -1.42 -5.36
N ALA A 129 11.61 -0.63 -4.85
CA ALA A 129 11.18 -0.69 -3.46
C ALA A 129 10.22 -1.85 -3.17
N ALA A 130 9.27 -2.14 -4.07
CA ALA A 130 8.26 -3.17 -3.83
C ALA A 130 8.86 -4.57 -3.60
N PRO A 131 9.83 -5.06 -4.40
CA PRO A 131 10.47 -6.34 -4.12
C PRO A 131 11.23 -6.37 -2.80
N GLN A 132 11.81 -5.25 -2.35
CA GLN A 132 12.48 -5.17 -1.04
C GLN A 132 11.46 -5.36 0.09
N VAL A 133 10.35 -4.63 0.03
CA VAL A 133 9.23 -4.74 0.97
C VAL A 133 8.66 -6.15 0.98
N PHE A 134 8.41 -6.74 -0.19
CA PHE A 134 7.79 -8.06 -0.30
C PHE A 134 8.71 -9.21 0.11
N ASN A 135 10.03 -9.06 -0.05
CA ASN A 135 11.01 -10.05 0.37
C ASN A 135 11.42 -9.94 1.84
N ALA A 136 11.05 -8.85 2.52
CA ALA A 136 11.36 -8.67 3.93
C ALA A 136 10.79 -9.78 4.81
N ILE A 137 11.40 -9.93 5.99
CA ILE A 137 10.84 -10.77 7.05
C ILE A 137 9.53 -10.16 7.53
N GLU A 138 9.52 -8.84 7.69
CA GLU A 138 8.36 -8.04 8.09
C GLU A 138 8.14 -6.93 7.04
N PRO A 139 7.20 -7.11 6.10
CA PRO A 139 6.99 -6.16 5.00
C PRO A 139 6.61 -4.75 5.45
N ARG A 140 5.81 -4.62 6.51
CA ARG A 140 5.33 -3.32 6.99
C ARG A 140 6.46 -2.47 7.60
N PRO A 141 7.27 -2.97 8.55
CA PRO A 141 8.46 -2.25 9.03
C PRO A 141 9.44 -1.86 7.91
N GLU A 142 9.66 -2.75 6.93
CA GLU A 142 10.52 -2.44 5.77
C GLU A 142 9.97 -1.25 4.97
N LEU A 143 8.66 -1.24 4.71
CA LEU A 143 8.01 -0.13 4.03
C LEU A 143 8.17 1.19 4.80
N PHE A 144 8.04 1.17 6.13
CA PHE A 144 8.23 2.36 6.96
C PHE A 144 9.67 2.89 6.87
N SER A 145 10.65 2.00 6.93
CA SER A 145 12.07 2.34 6.76
C SER A 145 12.33 3.03 5.42
N LEU A 146 11.81 2.48 4.31
CA LEU A 146 11.97 3.06 2.97
C LEU A 146 11.26 4.41 2.82
N LEU A 147 10.15 4.61 3.53
CA LEU A 147 9.42 5.88 3.57
C LEU A 147 10.05 6.89 4.55
N GLY A 148 11.03 6.48 5.36
CA GLY A 148 11.72 7.32 6.34
C GLY A 148 10.91 7.62 7.60
N TYR A 149 10.19 6.62 8.11
CA TYR A 149 9.51 6.63 9.41
C TYR A 149 10.31 5.90 10.49
#